data_AF-A0A3M6UHU9-F1
#
_entry.id   AF-A0A3M6UHU9-F1
#
_cell.length_a   1.000
_cell.length_b   1.000
_cell.length_c   1.000
_cell.angle_alpha   90.00
_cell.angle_beta   90.00
_cell.angle_gamma   90.00
#
_symmetry.space_group_name_H-M   'P 1'
#
loop_
_entity.id
_entity.type
_entity.pdbx_description
1 polymer ?
#
loop_
_entity_poly.entity_id
_entity_poly.type
_entity_poly.pdbx_seq_one_letter_code
_entity_poly.pdbx_strand_id
1 'polypeptide(L)'
;MRRLFEEDPGLQNMFAEFREVKLEELARTRELHGHTERVMRAVENCVNAMDDPDSLRAYLTELGRRHVYRSVKPTVSNLHLISKALISTFKETIQDEWTPELAAAWELLLNYFTLMLKEGIRSTVD
;
A
#
# COMPACT_ATOMS: atom_id res chain seq x y z
N MET A 1 -4.05 -7.59 2.65
CA MET A 1 -2.75 -8.31 2.46
C MET A 1 -2.92 -9.75 1.98
N ARG A 2 -3.77 -10.59 2.59
CA ARG A 2 -3.93 -11.99 2.15
C ARG A 2 -4.15 -12.16 0.64
N ARG A 3 -5.14 -11.48 0.06
CA ARG A 3 -5.42 -11.52 -1.39
C ARG A 3 -4.21 -11.15 -2.27
N LEU A 4 -3.37 -10.22 -1.81
CA LEU A 4 -2.17 -9.82 -2.54
C LEU A 4 -1.14 -10.93 -2.60
N PHE A 5 -0.96 -11.68 -1.51
CA PHE A 5 -0.03 -12.80 -1.46
C PHE A 5 -0.58 -14.04 -2.19
N GLU A 6 -1.92 -14.18 -2.31
CA GLU A 6 -2.56 -15.18 -3.19
C GLU A 6 -2.33 -14.84 -4.67
N GLU A 7 -2.41 -13.55 -5.04
CA GLU A 7 -2.21 -13.08 -6.42
C GLU A 7 -0.74 -13.06 -6.84
N ASP A 8 0.17 -12.66 -5.95
CA ASP A 8 1.62 -12.67 -6.18
C ASP A 8 2.36 -13.16 -4.91
N PRO A 9 2.67 -14.47 -4.83
CA PRO A 9 3.46 -15.03 -3.72
C PRO A 9 4.85 -14.40 -3.57
N GLY A 10 5.39 -13.79 -4.64
CA GLY A 10 6.64 -13.04 -4.59
C GLY A 10 6.58 -11.86 -3.62
N LEU A 11 5.41 -11.25 -3.43
CA LEU A 11 5.20 -10.17 -2.46
C LEU A 11 5.40 -10.63 -1.02
N GLN A 12 4.96 -11.84 -0.66
CA GLN A 12 5.19 -12.39 0.67
C GLN A 12 6.69 -12.54 0.93
N ASN A 13 7.45 -12.97 -0.09
CA ASN A 13 8.88 -13.24 0.02
C ASN A 13 9.74 -11.98 0.24
N MET A 14 9.18 -10.80 0.01
CA MET A 14 9.82 -9.52 0.29
C MET A 14 9.95 -9.25 1.80
N PHE A 15 9.11 -9.90 2.61
CA PHE A 15 9.09 -9.73 4.05
C PHE A 15 9.80 -10.92 4.71
N ALA A 16 10.94 -10.66 5.34
CA ALA A 16 11.73 -11.71 5.99
C ALA A 16 10.91 -12.49 7.05
N GLU A 17 10.03 -11.80 7.77
CA GLU A 17 9.14 -12.38 8.79
C GLU A 17 8.06 -13.30 8.21
N PHE A 18 7.76 -13.20 6.91
CA PHE A 18 6.63 -13.93 6.29
C PHE A 18 7.07 -15.08 5.39
N ARG A 19 8.34 -15.14 4.95
CA ARG A 19 8.83 -16.09 3.93
C ARG A 19 8.48 -17.56 4.20
N GLU A 20 8.63 -18.00 5.45
CA GLU A 20 8.45 -19.40 5.84
C GLU A 20 7.08 -19.67 6.49
N VAL A 21 6.18 -18.68 6.53
CA VAL A 21 4.87 -18.80 7.17
C VAL A 21 3.83 -19.15 6.11
N LYS A 22 3.04 -20.19 6.36
CA LYS A 22 1.91 -20.53 5.48
C LYS A 22 0.91 -19.39 5.44
N LEU A 23 0.33 -19.12 4.28
CA LEU A 23 -0.56 -17.98 4.09
C LEU A 23 -1.78 -18.00 5.03
N GLU A 24 -2.33 -19.19 5.30
CA GLU A 24 -3.48 -19.38 6.18
C GLU A 24 -3.15 -19.01 7.64
N GLU A 25 -1.90 -19.23 8.04
CA GLU A 25 -1.37 -18.91 9.37
C GLU A 25 -0.96 -17.43 9.44
N LEU A 26 -0.41 -16.90 8.34
CA LEU A 26 0.08 -15.53 8.23
C LEU A 26 -1.02 -14.50 8.54
N ALA A 27 -2.26 -14.78 8.13
CA ALA A 27 -3.43 -13.95 8.41
C ALA A 27 -3.69 -13.73 9.92
N ARG A 28 -3.14 -14.59 10.79
CA ARG A 28 -3.30 -14.55 12.25
C ARG A 28 -2.08 -14.00 12.98
N THR A 29 -1.03 -13.63 12.26
CA THR A 29 0.22 -13.12 12.85
C THR A 29 0.08 -11.65 13.27
N ARG A 30 0.78 -11.27 14.35
CA ARG A 30 0.78 -9.88 14.84
C ARG A 30 1.52 -8.96 13.88
N GLU A 31 2.51 -9.50 13.20
CA GLU A 31 3.38 -8.83 12.26
C GLU A 31 2.59 -8.40 11.01
N LEU A 32 1.79 -9.30 10.43
CA LEU A 32 0.90 -8.96 9.32
C LEU A 32 -0.18 -7.96 9.73
N HIS A 33 -0.77 -8.15 10.92
CA HIS A 33 -1.78 -7.24 11.44
C HIS A 33 -1.21 -5.82 11.58
N GLY A 34 -0.08 -5.67 12.28
CA GLY A 34 0.58 -4.38 12.45
C GLY A 34 1.04 -3.78 11.13
N HIS A 35 1.43 -4.57 10.13
CA HIS A 35 1.72 -4.03 8.81
C HIS A 35 0.47 -3.51 8.10
N THR A 36 -0.64 -4.24 8.18
CA THR A 36 -1.92 -3.84 7.59
C THR A 36 -2.43 -2.54 8.24
N GLU A 37 -2.32 -2.40 9.56
CA GLU A 37 -2.63 -1.15 10.26
C GLU A 37 -1.78 0.04 9.77
N ARG A 38 -0.48 -0.16 9.57
CA ARG A 38 0.42 0.89 9.04
C ARG A 38 0.04 1.31 7.62
N VAL A 39 -0.37 0.36 6.77
CA VAL A 39 -0.84 0.65 5.42
C VAL A 39 -2.12 1.49 5.48
N MET A 40 -3.10 1.07 6.29
CA MET A 40 -4.35 1.83 6.42
C MET A 40 -4.16 3.22 7.02
N ARG A 41 -3.26 3.36 8.00
CA ARG A 41 -2.89 4.67 8.55
C ARG A 41 -2.22 5.57 7.50
N ALA A 42 -1.44 5.01 6.58
CA ALA A 42 -0.88 5.78 5.47
C ALA A 42 -1.97 6.28 4.52
N VAL A 43 -2.97 5.45 4.21
CA VAL A 43 -4.14 5.86 3.43
C VAL A 43 -4.94 6.96 4.13
N GLU A 44 -5.21 6.80 5.43
CA GLU A 44 -5.89 7.82 6.26
C GLU A 44 -5.14 9.16 6.24
N ASN A 45 -3.82 9.13 6.44
CA ASN A 45 -2.99 10.33 6.36
C ASN A 45 -3.09 11.02 4.99
N CYS A 46 -3.23 10.26 3.90
CA CYS A 46 -3.39 10.83 2.57
C CYS A 46 -4.72 11.56 2.42
N VAL A 47 -5.80 10.97 2.94
CA VAL A 47 -7.13 11.59 2.92
C VAL A 47 -7.11 12.88 3.76
N ASN A 48 -6.51 12.84 4.95
CA ASN A 48 -6.45 13.99 5.85
C ASN A 48 -5.56 15.14 5.34
N ALA A 49 -4.56 14.84 4.51
CA ALA A 49 -3.63 15.83 3.95
C ALA A 49 -3.98 16.25 2.50
N MET A 50 -5.18 15.92 2.02
CA MET A 50 -5.56 16.17 0.61
C MET A 50 -5.55 17.66 0.24
N ASP A 51 -5.82 18.54 1.20
CA ASP A 51 -5.79 20.00 1.03
C ASP A 51 -4.38 20.61 1.19
N ASP A 52 -3.36 19.79 1.49
CA ASP A 52 -1.95 20.21 1.57
C ASP A 52 -1.07 19.29 0.69
N PRO A 53 -1.03 19.55 -0.64
CA PRO A 53 -0.30 18.71 -1.59
C PRO A 53 1.20 18.61 -1.32
N ASP A 54 1.81 19.65 -0.74
CA ASP A 54 3.25 19.66 -0.46
C ASP A 54 3.58 18.77 0.73
N SER A 55 2.79 18.86 1.82
CA SER A 55 2.93 17.95 2.96
C SER A 55 2.65 16.50 2.56
N LEU A 56 1.61 16.26 1.74
CA LEU A 56 1.27 14.92 1.27
C LEU A 56 2.40 14.32 0.41
N ARG A 57 2.95 15.10 -0.53
CA ARG A 57 4.11 14.70 -1.33
C ARG A 57 5.29 14.32 -0.44
N ALA A 58 5.68 15.22 0.47
CA ALA A 58 6.83 15.01 1.35
C ALA A 58 6.67 13.74 2.20
N TYR A 59 5.46 13.53 2.76
CA TYR A 59 5.13 12.34 3.52
C TYR A 59 5.28 11.05 2.70
N LEU A 60 4.72 11.00 1.50
CA LEU A 60 4.74 9.81 0.65
C LEU A 60 6.11 9.50 0.09
N THR A 61 6.87 10.52 -0.31
CA THR A 61 8.26 10.35 -0.73
C THR A 61 9.10 9.77 0.43
N GLU A 62 8.96 10.31 1.64
CA GLU A 62 9.66 9.80 2.82
C GLU A 62 9.22 8.37 3.17
N LEU A 63 7.93 8.05 3.04
CA LEU A 63 7.43 6.69 3.20
C LEU A 63 8.09 5.74 2.19
N GLY A 64 8.28 6.15 0.95
CA GLY A 64 9.04 5.40 -0.06
C GLY A 64 10.50 5.15 0.36
N ARG A 65 11.20 6.16 0.89
CA ARG A 65 12.59 6.00 1.38
C ARG A 65 12.69 4.97 2.51
N ARG A 66 11.72 4.94 3.42
CA ARG A 66 11.66 3.98 4.53
C ARG A 66 11.48 2.54 4.07
N HIS A 67 10.86 2.29 2.91
CA HIS A 67 10.77 0.94 2.34
C HIS A 67 12.17 0.42 1.95
N VAL A 68 13.03 1.28 1.41
CA VAL A 68 14.42 0.93 1.08
C VAL A 68 15.24 0.62 2.33
N TYR A 69 15.10 1.43 3.39
CA TYR A 69 15.77 1.16 4.67
C TYR A 69 15.38 -0.20 5.28
N ARG A 70 14.15 -0.65 5.02
CA ARG A 70 13.63 -1.95 5.49
C ARG A 70 13.95 -3.11 4.54
N SER A 71 14.79 -2.90 3.52
CA SER A 71 15.15 -3.89 2.49
C SER A 71 13.95 -4.42 1.69
N VAL A 72 12.84 -3.68 1.66
CA VAL A 72 11.65 -4.00 0.86
C VAL A 72 11.62 -3.02 -0.31
N LYS A 73 11.94 -3.49 -1.52
CA LYS A 73 11.96 -2.66 -2.72
C LYS A 73 10.86 -3.09 -3.70
N PRO A 74 9.59 -2.72 -3.45
CA PRO A 74 8.51 -3.13 -4.32
C PRO A 74 8.69 -2.48 -5.69
N THR A 75 8.45 -3.25 -6.74
CA THR A 75 8.33 -2.69 -8.09
C THR A 75 7.07 -1.82 -8.19
N VAL A 76 6.99 -1.00 -9.24
CA VAL A 76 5.77 -0.22 -9.53
C VAL A 76 4.57 -1.14 -9.71
N SER A 77 4.77 -2.32 -10.31
CA SER A 77 3.74 -3.33 -10.48
C SER A 77 3.26 -3.87 -9.13
N ASN A 78 4.18 -4.13 -8.20
CA ASN A 78 3.83 -4.54 -6.83
C ASN A 78 2.98 -3.48 -6.11
N LEU A 79 3.33 -2.19 -6.24
CA LEU A 79 2.55 -1.09 -5.67
C LEU A 79 1.16 -0.95 -6.33
N HIS A 80 1.05 -1.20 -7.64
CA HIS A 80 -0.24 -1.23 -8.33
C HIS A 80 -1.13 -2.37 -7.85
N LEU A 81 -0.57 -3.56 -7.56
CA LEU A 81 -1.33 -4.67 -6.97
C LEU A 81 -1.94 -4.24 -5.63
N ILE A 82 -1.15 -3.60 -4.77
CA ILE A 82 -1.64 -3.06 -3.48
C ILE A 82 -2.81 -2.09 -3.70
N SER A 83 -2.67 -1.15 -4.64
CA SER A 83 -3.73 -0.19 -4.97
C SER A 83 -5.02 -0.87 -5.46
N LYS A 84 -4.90 -1.87 -6.34
CA LYS A 84 -6.05 -2.67 -6.81
C LYS A 84 -6.74 -3.42 -5.67
N ALA A 85 -5.97 -4.02 -4.76
CA ALA A 85 -6.55 -4.73 -3.61
C ALA A 85 -7.27 -3.79 -2.65
N LEU A 86 -6.76 -2.56 -2.45
CA LEU A 86 -7.46 -1.53 -1.67
C LEU A 86 -8.77 -1.12 -2.33
N ILE A 87 -8.78 -0.84 -3.64
CA ILE A 87 -10.01 -0.54 -4.39
C ILE A 87 -11.04 -1.65 -4.27
N SER A 88 -10.64 -2.91 -4.48
CA SER A 88 -11.53 -4.07 -4.32
C SER A 88 -12.09 -4.16 -2.90
N THR A 89 -11.26 -3.92 -1.90
CA THR A 89 -11.68 -3.94 -0.49
C THR A 89 -12.65 -2.80 -0.18
N PHE A 90 -12.40 -1.59 -0.68
CA PHE A 90 -13.28 -0.44 -0.48
C PHE A 90 -14.63 -0.66 -1.16
N LYS A 91 -14.64 -1.15 -2.41
CA LYS A 91 -15.87 -1.53 -3.11
C LYS A 91 -16.71 -2.53 -2.32
N GLU A 92 -16.08 -3.56 -1.77
CA GLU A 92 -16.77 -4.59 -0.97
C GLU A 92 -17.25 -4.09 0.40
N THR A 93 -16.56 -3.09 0.97
CA THR A 93 -16.86 -2.56 2.31
C THR A 93 -17.89 -1.43 2.26
N ILE A 94 -17.80 -0.55 1.26
CA ILE A 94 -18.68 0.61 1.08
C ILE A 94 -19.99 0.21 0.39
N GLN A 95 -19.97 -0.82 -0.47
CA GLN A 95 -21.15 -1.44 -1.07
C GLN A 95 -22.06 -0.45 -1.82
N ASP A 96 -23.24 -0.14 -1.28
CA ASP A 96 -24.28 0.64 -1.96
C ASP A 96 -23.87 2.09 -2.23
N GLU A 97 -22.93 2.63 -1.45
CA GLU A 97 -22.38 3.99 -1.65
C GLU A 97 -21.20 4.02 -2.63
N TRP A 98 -20.77 2.86 -3.16
CA TRP A 98 -19.68 2.78 -4.12
C TRP A 98 -20.11 3.20 -5.53
N THR A 99 -20.07 4.50 -5.80
CA THR A 99 -20.40 5.06 -7.12
C THR A 99 -19.19 5.07 -8.07
N PRO A 100 -19.39 5.22 -9.39
CA PRO A 100 -18.30 5.40 -10.35
C PRO A 100 -17.42 6.63 -10.02
N GLU A 101 -18.01 7.71 -9.53
CA GLU A 101 -17.28 8.91 -9.12
C GLU A 101 -16.39 8.63 -7.91
N LEU A 102 -16.92 7.92 -6.90
CA LEU A 102 -16.14 7.52 -5.73
C LEU A 102 -14.99 6.58 -6.12
N ALA A 103 -15.23 5.63 -7.02
CA ALA A 103 -14.21 4.75 -7.55
C ALA A 103 -13.09 5.55 -8.24
N ALA A 104 -13.45 6.48 -9.13
CA ALA A 104 -12.49 7.31 -9.83
C ALA A 104 -11.66 8.19 -8.88
N ALA A 105 -12.28 8.74 -7.84
CA ALA A 105 -11.58 9.54 -6.82
C ALA A 105 -10.54 8.70 -6.06
N TRP A 106 -10.90 7.50 -5.64
CA TRP A 106 -9.95 6.58 -4.98
C TRP A 106 -8.82 6.12 -5.91
N GLU A 107 -9.13 5.85 -7.18
CA GLU A 107 -8.11 5.49 -8.18
C GLU A 107 -7.10 6.63 -8.38
N LEU A 108 -7.56 7.88 -8.48
CA LEU A 108 -6.69 9.05 -8.58
C LEU A 108 -5.78 9.18 -7.36
N LEU A 109 -6.33 9.06 -6.15
CA LEU A 109 -5.56 9.15 -4.92
C LEU A 109 -4.51 8.04 -4.80
N LEU A 110 -4.88 6.78 -5.07
CA LEU A 110 -3.98 5.64 -4.96
C LEU A 110 -2.92 5.59 -6.08
N ASN A 111 -3.22 6.13 -7.26
CA ASN A 111 -2.24 6.34 -8.32
C ASN A 111 -1.19 7.39 -7.89
N TYR A 112 -1.64 8.50 -7.32
CA TYR A 112 -0.73 9.52 -6.77
C TYR A 112 0.13 8.95 -5.65
N PHE A 113 -0.47 8.19 -4.73
CA PHE A 113 0.23 7.45 -3.67
C PHE A 113 1.36 6.58 -4.25
N THR A 114 1.04 5.73 -5.22
CA THR A 114 2.00 4.81 -5.85
C THR A 114 3.14 5.55 -6.53
N LEU A 115 2.85 6.68 -7.19
CA LEU A 115 3.86 7.49 -7.86
C LEU A 115 4.85 8.11 -6.86
N MET A 116 4.36 8.70 -5.77
CA MET A 116 5.21 9.36 -4.77
C MET A 116 6.04 8.36 -3.95
N LEU A 117 5.47 7.19 -3.61
CA LEU A 117 6.25 6.11 -2.99
C LEU A 117 7.39 5.66 -3.90
N LYS A 118 7.11 5.49 -5.20
CA LYS A 118 8.12 5.11 -6.19
C LYS A 118 9.23 6.15 -6.27
N GLU A 119 8.90 7.44 -6.29
CA GLU A 119 9.91 8.51 -6.26
C GLU A 119 10.79 8.40 -5.01
N GLY A 120 10.19 8.20 -3.84
CA GLY A 120 10.91 7.96 -2.60
C GLY A 120 11.88 6.79 -2.68
N ILE A 121 11.40 5.62 -3.13
CA ILE A 121 12.20 4.40 -3.30
C ILE A 121 13.39 4.61 -4.25
N ARG A 122 13.20 5.38 -5.33
CA ARG A 122 14.27 5.67 -6.31
C ARG A 122 15.27 6.69 -5.79
N SER A 123 14.83 7.67 -5.00
CA SER A 123 15.68 8.77 -4.51
C SER A 123 16.79 8.35 -3.53
N THR A 124 16.81 7.10 -3.09
CA THR A 124 17.83 6.55 -2.18
C THR A 124 18.82 5.62 -2.87
N VAL A 125 18.80 5.56 -4.22
CA VAL A 125 19.66 4.69 -5.04
C VAL A 125 20.77 5.48 -5.75
N ASP A 126 20.84 6.80 -5.54
CA ASP A 126 21.92 7.69 -6.01
C ASP A 126 22.83 8.10 -4.85
#